data_AF-A0A2D7FB08-F1
#
_entry.id   AF-A0A2D7FB08-F1
#
_cell.length_a   1.000
_cell.length_b   1.000
_cell.length_c   1.000
_cell.angle_alpha   90.00
_cell.angle_beta   90.00
_cell.angle_gamma   90.00
#
_symmetry.space_group_name_H-M   'P 1'
#
loop_
_entity.id
_entity.type
_entity.pdbx_description
1 polymer ?
#
loop_
_entity_poly.entity_id
_entity_poly.type
_entity_poly.pdbx_seq_one_letter_code
_entity_poly.pdbx_strand_id
1 'polypeptide(L)' 'MKFDEARVRAALLKAWSLDTAVQWTVENPASGQCNVTAAVIHDIFGGEILRKRLPGVWHY' A
#
# COMPACT_ATOMS: atom_id res chain seq x y z
N MET A 1 15.40 13.85 2.95
CA MET A 1 14.62 13.06 1.97
C MET A 1 13.47 13.93 1.49
N LYS A 2 13.22 14.02 0.17
CA LYS A 2 12.19 14.90 -0.39
C LYS A 2 11.07 14.03 -0.96
N PHE A 3 9.82 14.38 -0.64
CA PHE A 3 8.65 13.73 -1.20
C PHE A 3 8.52 14.05 -2.70
N ASP A 4 8.28 13.01 -3.50
CA ASP A 4 8.01 13.09 -4.94
C ASP A 4 6.69 12.36 -5.20
N GLU A 5 5.62 13.12 -5.45
CA GLU A 5 4.27 12.57 -5.63
C GLU A 5 4.21 11.63 -6.83
N ALA A 6 4.81 12.01 -7.95
CA ALA A 6 4.73 11.24 -9.19
C ALA A 6 5.41 9.88 -9.03
N ARG A 7 6.58 9.85 -8.37
CA ARG A 7 7.30 8.62 -8.05
C ARG A 7 6.49 7.72 -7.12
N VAL A 8 5.91 8.27 -6.05
CA VAL A 8 5.10 7.50 -5.08
C VAL A 8 3.86 6.94 -5.76
N ARG A 9 3.13 7.76 -6.51
CA ARG A 9 1.93 7.34 -7.24
C ARG A 9 2.24 6.22 -8.23
N ALA A 10 3.32 6.34 -9.00
CA ALA A 10 3.73 5.30 -9.95
C ALA A 10 4.09 3.98 -9.26
N ALA A 11 4.80 4.03 -8.13
CA ALA A 11 5.15 2.84 -7.36
C ALA A 11 3.90 2.14 -6.80
N LEU A 12 2.95 2.90 -6.25
CA LEU A 12 1.68 2.36 -5.75
C LEU A 12 0.85 1.72 -6.86
N LEU A 13 0.64 2.43 -7.98
CA LEU A 13 -0.12 1.89 -9.12
C LEU A 13 0.52 0.66 -9.76
N LYS A 14 1.86 0.53 -9.67
CA LYS A 14 2.56 -0.67 -10.12
C LYS A 14 2.39 -1.85 -9.16
N ALA A 15 2.28 -1.60 -7.85
CA ALA A 15 2.19 -2.64 -6.84
C ALA A 15 0.74 -3.14 -6.61
N TRP A 16 -0.25 -2.27 -6.80
CA TRP A 16 -1.65 -2.62 -6.62
C TRP A 16 -2.18 -3.45 -7.77
N SER A 17 -2.60 -4.68 -7.46
CA SER A 17 -3.15 -5.64 -8.42
C SER A 17 -4.02 -6.69 -7.71
N LEU A 18 -4.68 -7.56 -8.49
CA LEU A 18 -5.36 -8.74 -7.96
C LEU A 18 -4.42 -9.70 -7.22
N ASP A 19 -3.14 -9.74 -7.59
CA ASP A 19 -2.14 -10.59 -6.92
C ASP A 19 -1.82 -10.09 -5.50
N THR A 20 -2.06 -8.81 -5.24
CA THR A 20 -1.69 -8.17 -3.97
C THR A 20 -2.88 -7.87 -3.06
N ALA A 21 -4.09 -7.75 -3.61
CA ALA A 21 -5.34 -7.76 -2.84
C ALA A 21 -6.52 -8.31 -3.64
N VAL A 22 -7.28 -9.23 -3.05
CA VAL A 22 -8.49 -9.80 -3.68
C VAL A 22 -9.61 -8.77 -3.86
N GLN A 23 -9.59 -7.69 -3.09
CA GLN A 23 -10.55 -6.60 -3.16
C GLN A 23 -10.22 -5.58 -4.26
N TRP A 24 -9.06 -5.71 -4.92
CA TRP A 24 -8.62 -4.80 -5.97
C TRP A 24 -9.56 -4.88 -7.18
N THR A 25 -9.88 -3.72 -7.75
CA THR A 25 -10.48 -3.62 -9.09
C THR A 25 -9.82 -2.47 -9.87
N VAL A 26 -10.01 -2.42 -11.18
CA VAL A 26 -9.47 -1.31 -11.99
C VAL A 26 -10.15 0.03 -11.63
N GLU A 27 -11.40 -0.01 -11.18
CA GLU A 27 -12.17 1.16 -10.73
C GLU A 27 -11.77 1.61 -9.31
N ASN A 28 -11.31 0.69 -8.45
CA ASN A 28 -10.79 1.00 -7.12
C ASN A 28 -9.49 0.24 -6.80
N PRO A 29 -8.35 0.65 -7.40
CA PRO A 29 -7.07 -0.04 -7.22
C PRO A 29 -6.55 -0.03 -5.79
N ALA A 30 -6.96 0.94 -4.96
CA ALA A 30 -6.51 1.06 -3.57
C ALA A 30 -7.24 0.10 -2.61
N SER A 31 -8.31 -0.55 -3.06
CA SER A 31 -9.14 -1.42 -2.23
C SER A 31 -8.36 -2.61 -1.69
N GLY A 32 -8.32 -2.75 -0.36
CA GLY A 32 -7.60 -3.84 0.31
C GLY A 32 -6.07 -3.68 0.37
N GLN A 33 -5.52 -2.56 -0.12
CA GLN A 33 -4.08 -2.39 -0.33
C GLN A 33 -3.34 -1.70 0.85
N CYS A 34 -3.88 -1.72 2.07
CA CYS A 34 -3.25 -1.02 3.21
C CYS A 34 -1.84 -1.54 3.50
N ASN A 35 -1.67 -2.87 3.56
CA ASN A 35 -0.40 -3.55 3.74
C ASN A 35 0.62 -3.22 2.63
N VAL A 36 0.19 -3.26 1.37
CA VAL A 36 1.06 -3.02 0.21
C VAL A 36 1.48 -1.57 0.14
N THR A 37 0.56 -0.65 0.44
CA THR A 37 0.85 0.78 0.54
C THR A 37 1.90 1.05 1.62
N ALA A 38 1.72 0.47 2.82
CA ALA A 38 2.69 0.59 3.90
C ALA A 38 4.08 0.05 3.50
N ALA A 39 4.14 -1.10 2.83
CA ALA A 39 5.38 -1.67 2.32
C ALA A 39 6.08 -0.77 1.28
N VAL A 40 5.34 -0.27 0.29
CA VAL A 40 5.90 0.63 -0.74
C VAL A 40 6.44 1.93 -0.14
N ILE A 41 5.69 2.53 0.80
CA ILE A 41 6.13 3.76 1.48
C ILE A 41 7.38 3.49 2.33
N HIS A 42 7.43 2.36 3.03
CA HIS A 42 8.63 1.94 3.76
C HIS A 42 9.83 1.72 2.83
N ASP A 43 9.65 1.13 1.65
CA ASP A 43 10.76 0.94 0.69
C ASP A 43 11.30 2.28 0.14
N ILE A 44 10.44 3.29 -0.01
CA ILE A 44 10.84 4.60 -0.53
C ILE A 44 11.47 5.47 0.58
N PHE A 45 10.92 5.39 1.79
CA PHE A 45 11.16 6.38 2.83
C PHE A 45 11.73 5.80 4.14
N GLY A 46 11.76 4.48 4.30
CA GLY A 46 12.14 3.78 5.53
C GLY A 46 11.14 3.98 6.67
N GLY A 47 11.62 3.83 7.91
CA GLY A 47 10.82 4.03 9.12
C GLY A 47 10.23 2.74 9.68
N GLU A 48 9.23 2.86 10.54
CA GLU A 48 8.54 1.73 11.16
C GLU A 48 7.15 1.55 10.56
N ILE A 49 6.83 0.32 10.14
CA ILE A 49 5.46 -0.04 9.76
C ILE A 49 4.69 -0.37 11.04
N LEU A 50 3.73 0.50 11.38
CA LEU A 50 2.80 0.23 12.46
C LEU A 50 1.67 -0.67 11.94
N ARG A 51 1.11 -1.49 12.82
CA ARG A 51 -0.07 -2.29 12.50
C ARG A 51 -0.95 -2.49 13.71
N LYS A 52 -2.26 -2.57 13.48
CA LYS A 52 -3.26 -2.84 14.52
C LYS A 52 -4.10 -4.04 14.14
N ARG A 53 -4.25 -4.97 15.07
CA ARG A 53 -5.18 -6.10 14.92
C ARG A 53 -6.60 -5.61 15.14
N LEU A 54 -7.46 -5.83 14.15
CA LEU A 54 -8.92 -5.78 14.31
C LEU A 54 -9.46 -7.22 14.30
N PRO A 55 -10.71 -7.46 14.74
CA PRO A 55 -11.32 -8.79 14.65
C PRO A 55 -11.18 -9.36 13.23
N GLY A 56 -10.49 -10.48 13.10
CA GLY A 56 -10.29 -11.19 11.83
C GLY A 56 -9.24 -10.63 10.87
N VAL A 57 -8.66 -9.45 11.08
CA VAL A 57 -7.78 -8.81 10.07
C VAL A 57 -6.70 -7.90 10.68
N TRP A 58 -5.55 -7.80 10.01
CA TRP A 58 -4.51 -6.81 10.30
C TRP A 58 -4.71 -5.56 9.47
N HIS A 59 -4.68 -4.40 10.11
CA HIS A 59 -4.57 -3.10 9.44
C HIS A 59 -3.17 -2.57 9.60
N TYR A 60 -2.66 -1.93 8.55
CA TYR A 60 -1.32 -1.38 8.42
C TYR A 60 -1.44 0.12 8.17
#